data_AF-A0A2N0KK12-F1
#
_entry.id   AF-A0A2N0KK12-F1
#
_cell.length_a   1.000
_cell.length_b   1.000
_cell.length_c   1.000
_cell.angle_alpha   90.00
_cell.angle_beta   90.00
_cell.angle_gamma   90.00
#
_symmetry.space_group_name_H-M   'P 1'
#
loop_
_entity.id
_entity.type
_entity.pdbx_description
1 polymer ?
#
loop_
_entity_poly.entity_id
_entity_poly.type
_entity_poly.pdbx_seq_one_letter_code
_entity_poly.pdbx_strand_id
1 'polypeptide(L)' 'DRIDVPFEQVLDGRFIIGSPEECIEEIYKYKEQGVEELILRSQWPGMEGDITTKSLRLFAEKVMPEFA' A
#
# COMPACT_ATOMS: atom_id res chain seq x y z
N ASP A 1 -12.63 3.54 -17.55
CA ASP A 1 -13.36 2.79 -16.50
C ASP A 1 -14.01 3.75 -15.52
N ARG A 2 -15.34 3.69 -15.36
CA ARG A 2 -16.06 4.39 -14.29
C ARG A 2 -16.25 3.42 -13.13
N ILE A 3 -16.01 3.90 -11.91
CA ILE A 3 -16.25 3.16 -10.68
C ILE A 3 -17.52 3.76 -10.07
N ASP A 4 -18.65 3.06 -10.22
CA ASP A 4 -19.98 3.52 -9.78
C ASP A 4 -20.36 2.86 -8.43
N VAL A 5 -19.47 2.94 -7.44
CA VAL A 5 -19.72 2.51 -6.04
C VAL A 5 -19.32 3.62 -5.05
N PRO A 6 -19.87 3.63 -3.81
CA PRO A 6 -19.47 4.58 -2.79
C PRO A 6 -17.96 4.57 -2.53
N PHE A 7 -17.39 5.73 -2.19
CA PHE A 7 -15.94 5.90 -2.01
C PHE A 7 -15.36 4.90 -1.00
N GLU A 8 -16.09 4.64 0.08
CA GLU A 8 -15.71 3.71 1.14
C GLU A 8 -15.53 2.27 0.61
N GLN A 9 -16.37 1.84 -0.35
CA GLN A 9 -16.24 0.52 -0.99
C GLN A 9 -15.07 0.45 -1.98
N VAL A 10 -14.62 1.59 -2.48
CA VAL A 10 -13.42 1.65 -3.33
C VAL A 10 -12.17 1.43 -2.49
N LEU A 11 -12.17 1.85 -1.23
CA LEU A 11 -11.03 1.71 -0.34
C LEU A 11 -10.87 0.29 0.21
N ASP A 12 -11.99 -0.42 0.42
CA ASP A 12 -12.02 -1.71 1.11
C ASP A 12 -11.17 -2.79 0.43
N GLY A 13 -10.08 -3.19 1.09
CA GLY A 13 -9.16 -4.23 0.63
C GLY A 13 -8.40 -3.92 -0.66
N ARG A 14 -8.37 -2.66 -1.12
CA ARG A 14 -7.77 -2.30 -2.43
C ARG A 14 -6.44 -1.59 -2.34
N PHE A 15 -6.10 -1.04 -1.17
CA PHE A 15 -4.91 -0.22 -1.00
C PHE A 15 -4.22 -0.50 0.34
N ILE A 16 -2.89 -0.34 0.35
CA ILE A 16 -2.07 -0.31 1.56
C ILE A 16 -1.63 1.14 1.70
N ILE A 17 -2.34 1.92 2.52
CA ILE A 17 -2.13 3.36 2.72
C ILE A 17 -2.27 3.66 4.20
N GLY A 18 -1.29 4.35 4.77
CA GLY A 18 -1.28 4.72 6.17
C GLY A 18 0.11 5.03 6.69
N SER A 19 0.27 5.00 8.01
CA SER A 19 1.57 4.94 8.68
C SER A 19 2.31 3.63 8.33
N PRO A 20 3.63 3.53 8.62
CA PRO A 20 4.35 2.27 8.47
C PRO A 20 3.72 1.11 9.24
N GLU A 21 3.23 1.36 10.46
CA GLU A 21 2.59 0.36 11.31
C GLU A 21 1.29 -0.15 10.68
N GLU A 22 0.44 0.76 10.19
CA GLU A 22 -0.80 0.41 9.48
C GLU A 22 -0.51 -0.40 8.20
N CYS A 23 0.58 -0.06 7.49
CA CYS A 23 1.00 -0.82 6.30
C CYS A 23 1.46 -2.24 6.64
N ILE A 24 2.19 -2.41 7.74
CA ILE A 24 2.65 -3.71 8.25
C ILE A 24 1.46 -4.59 8.62
N GLU A 25 0.52 -4.05 9.39
CA GLU A 25 -0.71 -4.75 9.79
C GLU A 25 -1.49 -5.24 8.55
N GLU A 26 -1.58 -4.42 7.51
CA GLU A 26 -2.28 -4.79 6.28
C GLU A 26 -1.55 -5.87 5.48
N ILE A 27 -0.23 -5.83 5.42
CA ILE A 27 0.57 -6.89 4.78
C ILE A 27 0.41 -8.22 5.53
N TYR A 28 0.34 -8.19 6.87
CA TYR A 28 0.09 -9.40 7.65
C TYR A 28 -1.24 -10.08 7.30
N LYS A 29 -2.31 -9.31 7.04
CA LYS A 29 -3.60 -9.87 6.58
C LYS A 29 -3.46 -10.65 5.27
N TYR A 30 -2.69 -10.15 4.31
CA TYR A 30 -2.41 -10.88 3.07
C TYR A 30 -1.53 -12.11 3.30
N LYS A 31 -0.52 -12.00 4.17
CA LYS A 31 0.34 -13.12 4.54
C LYS A 31 -0.44 -14.25 5.22
N GLU A 32 -1.39 -13.93 6.09
CA GLU A 32 -2.31 -14.90 6.71
C GLU A 32 -3.19 -15.62 5.69
N GLN A 33 -3.46 -15.00 4.53
CA GLN A 33 -4.17 -15.61 3.41
C GLN A 33 -3.26 -16.45 2.48
N GLY A 34 -1.96 -16.54 2.78
CA GLY A 34 -0.99 -17.32 2.03
C GLY A 34 -0.33 -16.57 0.87
N VAL A 35 -0.41 -15.24 0.83
CA VAL A 35 0.32 -14.43 -0.15
C VAL A 35 1.81 -14.42 0.17
N GLU A 36 2.64 -14.79 -0.80
CA GLU A 36 4.11 -14.86 -0.64
C GLU A 36 4.83 -13.63 -1.20
N GLU A 37 4.23 -12.96 -2.20
CA GLU A 37 4.84 -11.81 -2.89
C GLU A 37 3.82 -10.68 -3.12
N LEU A 38 4.27 -9.43 -2.95
CA LEU A 38 3.49 -8.23 -3.23
C LEU A 38 4.19 -7.36 -4.28
N ILE A 39 3.47 -7.01 -5.35
CA ILE A 39 3.92 -6.05 -6.36
C ILE A 39 3.11 -4.76 -6.16
N LEU A 40 3.79 -3.70 -5.70
CA LEU A 40 3.12 -2.46 -5.30
C LEU A 40 3.38 -1.31 -6.29
N ARG A 41 2.32 -0.57 -6.64
CA ARG A 41 2.42 0.69 -7.37
C ARG A 41 2.21 1.87 -6.41
N SER A 42 3.30 2.55 -6.06
CA SER A 42 3.28 3.70 -5.14
C SER A 42 2.87 5.04 -5.81
N GLN A 43 2.88 5.11 -7.15
CA GLN A 43 2.53 6.33 -7.90
C GLN A 43 1.12 6.26 -8.49
N TRP A 44 0.36 7.35 -8.35
CA TRP A 44 -0.91 7.55 -9.05
C TRP A 44 -0.79 8.59 -10.17
N PRO A 45 -1.66 8.55 -11.19
CA PRO A 45 -1.74 9.60 -12.20
C PRO A 45 -1.92 10.98 -11.55
N GLY A 46 -1.04 11.91 -11.88
CA GLY A 46 -1.07 13.27 -11.34
C GLY A 46 -0.38 13.45 -9.98
N MET A 47 0.16 12.40 -9.35
CA MET A 47 1.00 12.56 -8.16
C MET A 47 2.37 13.15 -8.52
N GLU A 48 2.82 14.09 -7.70
CA GLU A 48 4.17 14.63 -7.79
C GLU A 48 5.23 13.54 -7.51
N GLY A 49 6.34 13.59 -8.25
CA GLY A 49 7.42 12.60 -8.13
C GLY A 49 8.08 12.57 -6.75
N ASP A 50 8.16 13.73 -6.07
CA ASP A 50 8.73 13.85 -4.74
C ASP A 50 7.91 13.12 -3.68
N ILE A 51 6.58 13.16 -3.79
CA ILE A 51 5.69 12.44 -2.88
C ILE A 51 5.90 10.93 -3.04
N THR A 52 5.93 10.46 -4.29
CA THR A 52 6.18 9.03 -4.61
C THR A 52 7.53 8.57 -4.05
N THR A 53 8.58 9.36 -4.27
CA THR A 53 9.94 9.01 -3.83
C THR A 53 10.04 8.97 -2.30
N LYS A 54 9.40 9.91 -1.60
CA LYS A 54 9.35 9.92 -0.12
C LYS A 54 8.59 8.70 0.42
N SER A 55 7.45 8.35 -0.18
CA SER A 55 6.67 7.16 0.21
C SER A 55 7.48 5.88 0.03
N LEU A 56 8.13 5.70 -1.13
CA LEU A 56 8.97 4.53 -1.40
C LEU A 56 10.15 4.40 -0.42
N ARG A 57 10.81 5.51 -0.09
CA ARG A 57 11.90 5.51 0.91
C ARG A 57 11.40 5.12 2.28
N LEU A 58 10.30 5.72 2.73
CA LEU A 58 9.70 5.40 4.03
C LEU A 58 9.30 3.92 4.11
N PHE A 59 8.69 3.39 3.05
CA PHE A 59 8.30 1.98 2.96
C PHE A 59 9.53 1.05 3.03
N ALA A 60 10.58 1.36 2.28
CA ALA A 60 11.82 0.59 2.29
C ALA A 60 12.53 0.61 3.64
N GLU A 61 12.52 1.74 4.34
CA GLU A 61 13.22 1.90 5.63
C GLU A 61 12.41 1.41 6.84
N LYS A 62 11.07 1.44 6.78
CA LYS A 62 10.20 1.19 7.94
C LYS A 62 9.29 -0.01 7.83
N VAL A 63 8.96 -0.46 6.61
CA VAL A 63 8.01 -1.57 6.39
C VAL A 63 8.75 -2.82 5.93
N MET A 64 9.59 -2.73 4.90
CA MET A 64 10.30 -3.89 4.36
C MET A 64 11.13 -4.68 5.38
N PRO A 65 11.82 -4.06 6.36
CA PRO A 65 12.63 -4.79 7.34
C PRO A 65 11.84 -5.77 8.23
N GLU A 66 10.53 -5.58 8.37
CA GLU A 66 9.65 -6.51 9.13
C GLU A 66 9.45 -7.86 8.41
N PHE A 67 9.64 -7.88 7.07
CA PHE A 67 9.37 -9.04 6.22
C PHE A 67 10.62 -9.61 5.55
N ALA A 68 11.81 -9.09 5.92
CA ALA A 68 13.10 -9.48 5.35
C ALA A 68 13.75 -10.69 6.04
#